data_AF-A0A1X0Y2U5-F1
#
_entry.id   AF-A0A1X0Y2U5-F1
#
_cell.length_a   1.000
_cell.length_b   1.000
_cell.length_c   1.000
_cell.angle_alpha   90.00
_cell.angle_beta   90.00
_cell.angle_gamma   90.00
#
_symmetry.space_group_name_H-M   'P 1'
#
loop_
_entity.id
_entity.type
_entity.pdbx_description
1 polymer ?
#
loop_
_entity_poly.entity_id
_entity_poly.type
_entity_poly.pdbx_seq_one_letter_code
_entity_poly.pdbx_strand_id
1 'polypeptide(L)'
;MRIMMKLAWCGAAALLGAALTIGGLGTAPKAFAGCQPGLLPGESYCDKPVAPDGTWERCHQGASYPVYGGKGVIEDITPPPECYPVDPTQPVPLGQPSNHIDD
;
A
#
# COMPACT_ATOMS: atom_id res chain seq x y z
N MET A 1 6.13 -54.80 24.59
CA MET A 1 6.52 -53.39 24.79
C MET A 1 7.27 -52.89 23.53
N ARG A 2 6.55 -52.64 22.42
CA ARG A 2 7.11 -52.12 21.14
C ARG A 2 6.21 -51.03 20.52
N ILE A 3 5.33 -50.43 21.35
CA ILE A 3 4.29 -49.49 20.90
C ILE A 3 4.71 -48.02 21.15
N MET A 4 5.80 -47.78 21.89
CA MET A 4 6.18 -46.44 22.34
C MET A 4 7.09 -45.63 21.38
N MET A 5 7.18 -46.01 20.10
CA MET A 5 8.16 -45.40 19.17
C MET A 5 7.56 -44.75 17.91
N LYS A 6 6.24 -44.53 17.86
CA LYS A 6 5.58 -43.90 16.69
C LYS A 6 4.84 -42.59 16.97
N LEU A 7 4.75 -42.13 18.23
CA LEU A 7 4.04 -40.89 18.55
C LEU A 7 4.91 -39.62 18.56
N ALA A 8 6.24 -39.74 18.47
CA ALA A 8 7.12 -38.57 18.56
C ALA A 8 7.26 -37.78 17.24
N TRP A 9 6.75 -38.29 16.11
CA TRP A 9 7.08 -37.73 14.79
C TRP A 9 5.94 -36.98 14.08
N CYS A 10 4.76 -36.84 14.69
CA CYS A 10 3.66 -36.03 14.11
C CYS A 10 3.42 -34.70 14.83
N GLY A 11 4.03 -34.47 16.00
CA GLY A 11 3.79 -33.25 16.80
C GLY A 11 4.68 -32.05 16.47
N ALA A 12 5.86 -32.28 15.88
CA ALA A 12 6.87 -31.22 15.72
C ALA A 12 6.70 -30.36 14.47
N ALA A 13 5.96 -30.83 13.45
CA ALA A 13 5.73 -30.08 12.21
C ALA A 13 4.57 -29.06 12.30
N ALA A 14 3.60 -29.29 13.20
CA ALA A 14 2.44 -28.40 13.34
C ALA A 14 2.74 -27.12 14.13
N LEU A 15 3.77 -27.12 14.99
CA LEU A 15 4.12 -25.95 15.81
C LEU A 15 5.06 -24.97 15.10
N LEU A 16 5.79 -25.40 14.06
CA LEU A 16 6.66 -24.53 13.27
C LEU A 16 5.91 -23.79 12.13
N GLY A 17 4.73 -24.28 11.72
CA GLY A 17 3.89 -23.59 10.74
C GLY A 17 3.09 -22.41 11.30
N ALA A 18 2.82 -22.40 12.61
CA ALA A 18 2.00 -21.37 13.26
C ALA A 18 2.81 -20.15 13.75
N ALA A 19 4.14 -20.23 13.80
CA ALA A 19 4.97 -19.12 14.28
C ALA A 19 5.24 -18.05 13.21
N LEU A 20 5.10 -18.38 11.92
CA LEU A 20 5.31 -17.45 10.81
C LEU A 20 4.08 -16.59 10.48
N THR A 21 2.92 -16.86 11.06
CA THR A 21 1.71 -16.06 10.82
C THR A 21 1.57 -14.85 11.76
N ILE A 22 2.39 -14.75 12.81
CA ILE A 22 2.26 -13.69 13.82
C ILE A 22 3.16 -12.48 13.51
N GLY A 23 4.25 -12.65 12.75
CA GLY A 23 5.20 -11.59 12.42
C GLY A 23 5.07 -10.98 11.01
N GLY A 24 4.24 -11.57 10.14
CA GLY A 24 4.16 -11.22 8.72
C GLY A 24 3.05 -10.25 8.34
N LEU A 25 2.11 -9.97 9.25
CA LEU A 25 1.24 -8.80 9.14
C LEU A 25 2.03 -7.62 9.69
N GLY A 26 3.12 -7.29 9.00
CA GLY A 26 3.66 -5.94 9.10
C GLY A 26 2.45 -5.03 8.91
N THR A 27 2.18 -4.21 9.90
CA THR A 27 1.26 -3.10 9.75
C THR A 27 1.76 -2.37 8.51
N ALA A 28 1.15 -2.64 7.35
CA ALA A 28 1.37 -1.82 6.19
C ALA A 28 1.13 -0.41 6.73
N PRO A 29 2.16 0.48 6.71
CA PRO A 29 1.96 1.82 7.23
C PRO A 29 0.68 2.31 6.57
N LYS A 30 -0.26 2.81 7.37
CA LYS A 30 -1.47 3.42 6.83
C LYS A 30 -0.99 4.66 6.05
N ALA A 31 -0.61 4.48 4.79
CA ALA A 31 -0.22 5.56 3.90
C ALA A 31 -1.50 6.23 3.39
N PHE A 32 -2.28 6.74 4.34
CA PHE A 32 -3.51 7.51 4.14
C PHE A 32 -3.79 8.35 5.40
N ALA A 33 -2.77 8.62 6.23
CA ALA A 33 -2.83 9.79 7.10
C ALA A 33 -2.76 11.02 6.17
N GLY A 34 -3.59 12.03 6.41
CA GLY A 34 -3.34 13.39 5.90
C GLY A 34 -3.29 13.66 4.39
N CYS A 35 -3.84 12.81 3.50
CA CYS A 35 -3.85 13.11 2.06
C CYS A 35 -4.35 14.54 1.77
N GLN A 36 -3.57 15.26 0.96
CA GLN A 36 -3.88 16.64 0.61
C GLN A 36 -4.74 16.70 -0.66
N PRO A 37 -5.77 17.56 -0.68
CA PRO A 37 -6.52 17.82 -1.91
C PRO A 37 -5.59 18.44 -2.96
N GLY A 38 -5.76 18.01 -4.21
CA GLY A 38 -5.06 18.59 -5.35
C GLY A 38 -5.60 19.97 -5.74
N LEU A 39 -5.00 20.57 -6.76
CA LEU A 39 -5.48 21.82 -7.34
C LEU A 39 -6.85 21.67 -8.03
N LEU A 40 -7.11 20.51 -8.63
CA LEU A 40 -8.38 20.22 -9.30
C LEU A 40 -9.35 19.52 -8.33
N PRO A 41 -10.66 19.84 -8.41
CA PRO A 41 -11.65 19.27 -7.52
C PRO A 41 -11.80 17.76 -7.74
N GLY A 42 -11.79 17.01 -6.64
CA GLY A 42 -11.88 15.55 -6.66
C GLY A 42 -10.53 14.84 -6.78
N GLU A 43 -9.44 15.55 -7.08
CA GLU A 43 -8.10 14.97 -7.05
C GLU A 43 -7.54 15.02 -5.62
N SER A 44 -6.73 14.03 -5.25
CA SER A 44 -6.00 14.02 -3.97
C SER A 44 -4.64 13.35 -4.11
N TYR A 45 -3.72 13.74 -3.23
CA TYR A 45 -2.36 13.23 -3.17
C TYR A 45 -2.11 12.66 -1.78
N CYS A 46 -1.46 11.51 -1.74
CA CYS A 46 -1.03 10.85 -0.51
C CYS A 46 0.41 10.42 -0.67
N ASP A 47 1.22 10.58 0.37
CA ASP A 47 2.61 10.15 0.33
C ASP A 47 2.81 8.91 1.21
N LYS A 48 3.68 8.01 0.76
CA LYS A 48 4.22 6.92 1.58
C LYS A 48 5.32 7.47 2.49
N PRO A 49 5.70 6.73 3.54
CA PRO A 49 6.83 7.11 4.38
C PRO A 49 8.09 7.38 3.57
N VAL A 50 8.84 8.41 3.97
CA VAL A 50 10.12 8.76 3.37
C VAL A 50 11.10 7.59 3.52
N ALA A 51 11.72 7.18 2.42
CA ALA A 51 12.73 6.13 2.36
C ALA A 51 14.06 6.61 2.95
N PRO A 52 14.99 5.70 3.29
CA PRO A 52 16.28 6.06 3.90
C PRO A 52 17.16 6.99 3.04
N ASP A 53 16.91 7.05 1.74
CA ASP A 53 17.59 7.93 0.78
C ASP A 53 16.95 9.33 0.68
N GLY A 54 15.88 9.58 1.44
CA GLY A 54 15.15 10.85 1.44
C GLY A 54 14.09 10.96 0.35
N THR A 55 13.93 9.96 -0.52
CA THR A 55 12.85 9.92 -1.50
C THR A 55 11.55 9.42 -0.88
N TRP A 56 10.41 9.69 -1.49
CA TRP A 56 9.15 9.07 -1.08
C TRP A 56 8.33 8.67 -2.30
N GLU A 57 7.34 7.82 -2.10
CA GLU A 57 6.38 7.49 -3.15
C GLU A 57 5.11 8.30 -2.96
N ARG A 58 4.69 9.04 -4.00
CA ARG A 58 3.47 9.82 -4.03
C ARG A 58 2.42 9.11 -4.85
N CYS A 59 1.26 8.89 -4.27
CA CYS A 59 0.09 8.33 -4.93
C CYS A 59 -0.90 9.44 -5.25
N HIS A 60 -1.23 9.57 -6.53
CA HIS A 60 -2.24 10.49 -7.04
C HIS A 60 -3.55 9.75 -7.25
N GLN A 61 -4.59 10.22 -6.59
CA GLN A 61 -5.95 9.76 -6.80
C GLN A 61 -6.69 10.80 -7.64
N GLY A 62 -7.05 10.39 -8.86
CA GLY A 62 -7.89 11.19 -9.74
C GLY A 62 -9.34 11.25 -9.25
N ALA A 63 -10.09 12.20 -9.77
CA ALA A 63 -11.52 12.35 -9.54
C ALA A 63 -12.28 11.07 -9.89
N SER A 64 -13.33 10.76 -9.13
CA SER A 64 -14.18 9.62 -9.41
C SER A 64 -14.93 9.82 -10.74
N TYR A 65 -14.79 8.85 -11.65
CA TYR A 65 -15.56 8.75 -12.88
C TYR A 65 -15.80 7.27 -13.20
N PRO A 66 -16.89 6.92 -13.90
CA PRO A 66 -17.17 5.54 -14.27
C PRO A 66 -16.04 4.97 -15.13
N VAL A 67 -15.43 3.90 -14.66
CA VAL A 67 -14.46 3.09 -15.40
C VAL A 67 -15.24 2.04 -16.18
N TYR A 68 -15.21 2.15 -17.50
CA TYR A 68 -15.93 1.23 -18.38
C TYR A 68 -15.09 0.01 -18.72
N GLY A 69 -15.64 -1.16 -18.43
CA GLY A 69 -15.12 -2.45 -18.85
C GLY A 69 -15.53 -2.83 -20.27
N GLY A 70 -15.25 -4.08 -20.60
CA GLY A 70 -15.75 -4.68 -21.84
C GLY A 70 -17.28 -4.66 -21.91
N LYS A 71 -17.86 -4.42 -23.10
CA LYS A 71 -19.32 -4.39 -23.35
C LYS A 71 -20.07 -3.21 -22.71
N GLY A 72 -19.38 -2.17 -22.23
CA GLY A 72 -20.02 -0.96 -21.69
C GLY A 72 -20.57 -1.11 -20.28
N VAL A 73 -20.11 -2.12 -19.54
CA VAL A 73 -20.38 -2.25 -18.10
C VAL A 73 -19.49 -1.30 -17.31
N ILE A 74 -19.99 -0.76 -16.21
CA ILE A 74 -19.19 0.01 -15.25
C ILE A 74 -18.52 -1.01 -14.33
N GLU A 75 -17.20 -1.08 -14.37
CA GLU A 75 -16.41 -1.99 -13.52
C GLU A 75 -16.00 -1.32 -12.20
N ASP A 76 -15.80 0.00 -12.22
CA ASP A 76 -15.48 0.81 -11.05
C ASP A 76 -15.98 2.25 -11.24
N ILE A 77 -16.02 3.03 -10.17
CA ILE A 77 -16.35 4.47 -10.16
C ILE A 77 -15.15 5.30 -9.69
N THR A 78 -14.14 4.66 -9.10
CA THR A 78 -12.92 5.34 -8.67
C THR A 78 -11.74 4.67 -9.38
N PRO A 79 -11.04 5.38 -10.27
CA PRO A 79 -9.84 4.82 -10.88
C PRO A 79 -8.81 4.48 -9.80
N PRO A 80 -8.02 3.41 -9.99
CA PRO A 80 -6.94 3.09 -9.07
C PRO A 80 -5.94 4.26 -9.01
N PRO A 81 -5.33 4.53 -7.84
CA PRO A 81 -4.37 5.60 -7.71
C PRO A 81 -3.08 5.30 -8.50
N GLU A 82 -2.48 6.35 -9.05
CA GLU A 82 -1.22 6.27 -9.77
C GLU A 82 -0.09 6.71 -8.83
N CYS A 83 0.84 5.80 -8.53
CA CYS A 83 1.94 6.06 -7.60
C CYS A 83 3.27 6.20 -8.33
N TYR A 84 4.07 7.19 -7.95
CA TYR A 84 5.38 7.50 -8.54
C TYR A 84 6.39 7.97 -7.48
N PRO A 85 7.70 7.73 -7.69
CA PRO A 85 8.72 8.24 -6.79
C PRO A 85 8.87 9.77 -6.92
N VAL A 86 9.10 10.43 -5.80
CA VAL A 86 9.39 11.86 -5.70
C VAL A 86 10.77 12.04 -5.09
N ASP A 87 11.60 12.80 -5.80
CA ASP A 87 12.92 13.24 -5.36
C ASP A 87 12.81 14.68 -4.85
N PRO A 88 13.10 14.98 -3.56
CA PRO A 88 13.03 16.34 -3.01
C PRO A 88 13.97 17.33 -3.71
N THR A 89 14.98 16.86 -4.44
CA THR A 89 15.92 17.71 -5.18
C THR A 89 15.38 18.14 -6.54
N GLN A 90 14.31 17.50 -7.02
CA GLN A 90 13.66 17.82 -8.27
C GLN A 90 12.40 18.65 -8.02
N PRO A 91 12.07 19.59 -8.93
CA PRO A 91 10.79 20.30 -8.84
C PRO A 91 9.64 19.33 -9.06
N VAL A 92 8.65 19.37 -8.16
CA VAL A 92 7.41 18.63 -8.35
C VAL A 92 6.60 19.19 -9.53
N PRO A 93 5.80 18.36 -10.22
CA PRO A 93 4.84 18.82 -11.21
C PRO A 93 3.88 19.89 -10.65
N LEU A 94 3.45 20.80 -11.54
CA LEU A 94 2.54 21.88 -11.17
C LEU A 94 1.21 21.34 -10.64
N GLY A 95 0.68 21.97 -9.59
CA GLY A 95 -0.60 21.60 -8.97
C GLY A 95 -0.52 20.47 -7.93
N GLN A 96 0.69 19.97 -7.66
CA GLN A 96 0.96 18.99 -6.61
C GLN A 96 1.57 19.65 -5.37
N PRO A 97 1.42 19.05 -4.17
CA PRO A 97 2.10 19.52 -2.96
C PRO A 97 3.62 19.53 -3.13
N SER A 98 4.31 20.60 -2.70
CA SER A 98 5.76 20.72 -2.87
C SER A 98 6.57 19.98 -1.80
N ASN A 99 5.98 19.73 -0.65
CA ASN A 99 6.56 18.99 0.48
C ASN A 99 6.06 17.54 0.51
N HIS A 100 6.72 16.72 1.31
CA HIS A 100 6.17 15.41 1.71
C HIS A 100 4.90 15.65 2.53
N ILE A 101 3.84 14.91 2.18
CA ILE A 101 2.54 14.95 2.85
C ILE A 101 2.68 14.13 4.13
N ASP A 102 2.24 14.71 5.25
CA ASP A 102 2.43 14.23 6.63
C ASP A 102 3.72 14.70 7.36
N ASP A 103 4.50 15.61 6.75
CA ASP A 103 5.46 16.49 7.46
C ASP A 103 4.79 17.61 8.27
#